data_AF-A0A6I4HXM5-F1
#
_entry.id   AF-A0A6I4HXM5-F1
#
_cell.length_a   1.000
_cell.length_b   1.000
_cell.length_c   1.000
_cell.angle_alpha   90.00
_cell.angle_beta   90.00
_cell.angle_gamma   90.00
#
_symmetry.space_group_name_H-M   'P 1'
#
loop_
_entity.id
_entity.type
_entity.pdbx_description
1 polymer ?
#
loop_
_entity_poly.entity_id
_entity_poly.type
_entity_poly.pdbx_seq_one_letter_code
_entity_poly.pdbx_strand_id
1 'polypeptide(L)' 'MNNNNNPIGMIDSGLGGLSLFKHIRQALPNEDIIYFADSKYVPYGDKESDWIVSRTTHLISNLV' A
#
# COMPACT_ATOMS: atom_id res chain seq x y z
N MET A 1 -23.16 -15.93 -3.47
CA MET A 1 -21.78 -15.74 -2.97
C MET A 1 -21.30 -14.42 -3.54
N ASN A 2 -21.01 -13.43 -2.71
CA ASN A 2 -20.49 -12.15 -3.21
C ASN A 2 -19.04 -12.37 -3.60
N ASN A 3 -18.78 -12.54 -4.89
CA ASN A 3 -17.43 -12.52 -5.43
C ASN A 3 -16.93 -11.08 -5.39
N ASN A 4 -16.26 -10.74 -4.29
CA ASN A 4 -15.64 -9.44 -4.12
C ASN A 4 -14.31 -9.45 -4.86
N ASN A 5 -14.35 -9.23 -6.18
CA ASN A 5 -13.15 -9.20 -7.05
C ASN A 5 -12.35 -7.88 -6.91
N ASN A 6 -12.45 -7.22 -5.76
CA ASN A 6 -11.70 -6.00 -5.51
C ASN A 6 -10.27 -6.35 -5.10
N PRO A 7 -9.25 -5.69 -5.66
CA PRO A 7 -7.87 -5.99 -5.36
C PRO A 7 -7.50 -5.61 -3.91
N ILE A 8 -6.50 -6.28 -3.37
CA ILE A 8 -5.85 -5.89 -2.11
C ILE A 8 -4.94 -4.69 -2.38
N GLY A 9 -5.20 -3.56 -1.74
CA GLY A 9 -4.35 -2.37 -1.79
C GLY A 9 -3.23 -2.42 -0.76
N MET A 10 -1.99 -2.19 -1.19
CA MET A 10 -0.81 -2.05 -0.34
C MET A 10 -0.15 -0.68 -0.61
N ILE A 11 0.16 0.06 0.45
CA ILE A 11 0.83 1.36 0.36
C ILE A 11 2.10 1.32 1.20
N ASP A 12 3.19 1.82 0.63
CA ASP A 12 4.47 2.01 1.30
C ASP A 12 5.09 3.36 0.89
N SER A 13 5.95 3.91 1.74
CA SER A 13 6.76 5.09 1.41
C SER A 13 7.84 4.81 0.35
N GLY A 14 8.21 3.55 0.15
CA GLY A 14 9.25 3.12 -0.78
C GLY A 14 9.07 1.67 -1.22
N LEU A 15 10.16 0.90 -1.28
CA LEU A 15 10.18 -0.50 -1.74
C LEU A 15 10.31 -1.52 -0.59
N GLY A 16 10.37 -1.08 0.67
CA GLY A 16 10.62 -1.96 1.82
C GLY A 16 9.50 -2.99 2.04
N GLY A 17 8.27 -2.60 1.71
CA GLY A 17 7.05 -3.40 1.78
C GLY A 17 7.00 -4.53 0.75
N LEU A 18 7.93 -4.61 -0.20
CA LEU A 18 8.00 -5.73 -1.14
C LEU A 18 8.28 -7.07 -0.44
N SER A 19 8.93 -7.05 0.72
CA SER A 19 9.11 -8.24 1.56
C SER A 19 7.76 -8.79 2.03
N LEU A 20 6.86 -7.93 2.50
CA LEU A 20 5.50 -8.30 2.90
C LEU A 20 4.65 -8.70 1.68
N PHE A 21 4.77 -7.98 0.56
CA PHE A 21 4.09 -8.31 -0.70
C PHE A 21 4.37 -9.76 -1.12
N LYS A 22 5.64 -10.19 -1.06
CA LYS A 22 6.02 -11.58 -1.39
C LYS A 22 5.30 -12.60 -0.53
N HIS A 23 5.19 -12.36 0.78
CA HIS A 23 4.49 -13.26 1.70
C HIS A 23 2.98 -13.28 1.43
N ILE A 24 2.37 -12.11 1.17
CA ILE A 24 0.94 -12.02 0.83
C ILE A 24 0.67 -12.78 -0.48
N ARG A 25 1.48 -12.58 -1.51
CA ARG A 25 1.33 -13.29 -2.79
C ARG A 25 1.46 -14.81 -2.65
N GLN A 26 2.32 -15.29 -1.74
CA GLN A 26 2.44 -16.71 -1.45
C GLN A 26 1.21 -17.27 -0.72
N ALA A 27 0.67 -16.52 0.24
CA ALA A 27 -0.50 -16.93 1.02
C ALA A 27 -1.81 -16.83 0.22
N LEU A 28 -1.90 -15.83 -0.67
CA LEU A 28 -3.08 -15.48 -1.46
C LEU A 28 -2.72 -15.42 -2.96
N PRO A 29 -2.41 -16.57 -3.59
CA PRO A 29 -1.89 -16.60 -4.96
C PRO A 29 -2.89 -16.09 -6.00
N ASN A 30 -4.19 -16.21 -5.72
CA ASN A 30 -5.29 -15.90 -6.64
C ASN A 30 -5.84 -14.48 -6.46
N GLU A 31 -5.36 -13.72 -5.48
CA GLU A 31 -5.82 -12.34 -5.26
C GLU A 31 -5.08 -11.35 -6.16
N ASP A 32 -5.81 -10.38 -6.69
CA ASP A 32 -5.21 -9.22 -7.32
C ASP A 32 -4.67 -8.28 -6.24
N ILE A 33 -3.48 -7.74 -6.45
CA ILE A 33 -2.80 -6.87 -5.46
C ILE A 33 -2.29 -5.63 -6.18
N ILE A 34 -2.69 -4.46 -5.70
CA ILE A 34 -2.15 -3.17 -6.13
C ILE A 34 -1.14 -2.72 -5.07
N TYR A 35 0.11 -2.56 -5.46
CA TYR A 35 1.15 -2.01 -4.59
C TYR A 35 1.52 -0.61 -5.05
N PHE A 36 1.36 0.37 -4.16
CA PHE A 36 1.69 1.76 -4.40
C PHE A 36 2.86 2.20 -3.51
N ALA A 37 3.96 2.60 -4.15
CA ALA A 37 5.14 3.13 -3.49
C ALA A 37 5.21 4.65 -3.63
N ASP A 38 5.06 5.39 -2.53
CA ASP A 38 5.16 6.86 -2.51
C ASP A 38 6.62 7.36 -2.51
N SER A 39 7.38 6.90 -3.50
CA SER A 39 8.83 7.09 -3.59
C SER A 39 9.26 8.56 -3.62
N LYS A 40 8.35 9.48 -3.98
CA LYS A 40 8.60 10.92 -3.99
C LYS A 40 8.84 11.49 -2.58
N TYR A 41 8.31 10.84 -1.54
CA TYR A 41 8.35 11.35 -0.17
C TYR A 41 9.08 10.40 0.80
N VAL A 42 9.88 9.46 0.28
CA VAL A 42 10.73 8.59 1.09
C VAL A 42 11.87 9.39 1.78
N PRO A 43 12.25 9.10 3.04
CA PRO A 43 11.60 8.19 3.98
C PRO A 43 10.48 8.88 4.78
N TYR A 44 9.44 8.12 5.14
CA TYR A 44 8.42 8.58 6.08
C TYR A 44 8.93 8.66 7.52
N GLY A 45 10.00 7.94 7.87
CA GLY A 45 10.51 7.89 9.25
C GLY A 45 10.89 9.25 9.84
N ASP A 46 11.28 10.20 9.00
CA ASP A 46 11.67 11.56 9.41
C ASP A 46 10.51 12.58 9.30
N LYS A 47 9.27 12.11 9.17
CA LYS A 47 8.09 12.95 8.97
C LYS A 47 7.22 12.95 10.21
N GLU A 48 6.59 14.08 10.47
CA GLU A 48 5.61 14.22 11.55
C GLU A 48 4.41 13.29 11.34
N SER A 49 3.90 12.72 12.42
CA SER A 49 2.78 11.77 12.39
C SER A 49 1.56 12.33 11.63
N ASP A 50 1.20 13.59 11.88
CA ASP A 50 0.06 14.23 11.22
C ASP A 50 0.26 14.37 9.70
N TRP A 51 1.51 14.62 9.28
CA TRP A 51 1.85 14.65 7.87
C TRP A 51 1.69 13.25 7.24
N ILE A 52 2.14 12.20 7.91
CA ILE A 52 2.02 10.81 7.43
C ILE A 52 0.55 10.42 7.28
N VAL A 53 -0.29 10.73 8.28
CA VAL A 53 -1.75 10.47 8.23
C VAL A 53 -2.41 11.23 7.09
N SER A 54 -2.11 12.52 6.95
CA SER A 54 -2.66 13.34 5.87
C SER A 54 -2.25 12.81 4.49
N ARG A 55 -0.97 12.46 4.32
CA ARG A 55 -0.43 11.95 3.06
C ARG A 55 -1.04 10.61 2.68
N THR A 56 -1.05 9.65 3.60
CA THR A 56 -1.60 8.30 3.36
C THR A 56 -3.10 8.35 3.07
N THR A 57 -3.85 9.18 3.79
CA THR A 57 -5.27 9.42 3.51
C THR A 57 -5.47 9.98 2.11
N HIS A 58 -4.69 11.00 1.74
CA HIS A 58 -4.74 11.57 0.38
C HIS A 58 -4.44 10.53 -0.70
N LEU A 59 -3.45 9.65 -0.50
CA LEU A 59 -3.13 8.59 -1.46
C LEU A 59 -4.30 7.61 -1.62
N ILE A 60 -4.88 7.13 -0.51
CA ILE A 60 -6.00 6.18 -0.53
C ILE A 60 -7.21 6.79 -1.25
N SER A 61 -7.55 8.05 -0.97
CA SER A 61 -8.70 8.72 -1.58
C SER A 61 -8.57 8.98 -3.09
N ASN A 62 -7.38 8.84 -3.68
CA ASN A 62 -7.13 9.06 -5.10
C ASN A 62 -6.77 7.77 -5.88
N LEU A 63 -6.61 6.63 -5.20
CA LEU A 63 -6.22 5.35 -5.80
C LEU A 63 -7.41 4.46 -6.19
N VAL A 64 -8.64 4.81 -5.77
CA VAL A 64 -9.87 4.04 -6.02
C VAL A 64 -11.03 4.97 -6.35
#